data_AF-C0QQ34-F1
#
_entry.id   AF-C0QQ34-F1
#
_cell.length_a   1.000
_cell.length_b   1.000
_cell.length_c   1.000
_cell.angle_alpha   90.00
_cell.angle_beta   90.00
_cell.angle_gamma   90.00
#
_symmetry.space_group_name_H-M   'P 1'
#
loop_
_entity.id
_entity.type
_entity.pdbx_description
1 polymer ?
#
loop_
_entity_poly.entity_id
_entity_poly.type
_entity_poly.pdbx_seq_one_letter_code
_entity_poly.pdbx_strand_id
1 'polypeptide(L)'
;MRMKKKITIFLTGMFIASCGGYDGIGLSDDGTGEACRYDIATALDAGNYDYVIQKLSSDITCNGGMTEEEGRLNLAAAYVGSAGFTIPDIVNDILQSQIDTNFNNLQNYQFDQFLDVLSTRAKPSNITLLEKAAQTYRSVADNCTAVNLTDIERDACFYRGLVEAARSSISLAFTLDNVNSWLNPGQCEDLNGNLIGDNGDIEACSIEYAVNNSCTISGVNYTSFGNVTFNDGITYESVRFTVKSTDPNCSDNETYKLIYRSGAVKTVVLTEGYCDTNYNSCSAPDGTNCLPCPVLDANGNPYTIEGTILDAIESAANLITETVGNVNADVQQAVDDFRNEVCTADDNDPTTCTSQDLAKYLTTIQ
;
A
#
# COMPACT_ATOMS: atom_id res chain seq x y z
N MET A 1 -33.81 -25.07 -20.81
CA MET A 1 -32.90 -26.18 -20.48
C MET A 1 -31.53 -25.84 -21.04
N ARG A 2 -30.70 -25.12 -20.28
CA ARG A 2 -29.37 -24.66 -20.71
C ARG A 2 -28.32 -25.25 -19.77
N MET A 3 -27.39 -25.99 -20.35
CA MET A 3 -26.28 -26.69 -19.69
C MET A 3 -25.37 -25.69 -18.98
N LYS A 4 -25.17 -25.88 -17.67
CA LYS A 4 -24.09 -25.26 -16.90
C LYS A 4 -22.76 -25.86 -17.37
N LYS A 5 -21.93 -25.08 -18.06
CA LYS A 5 -20.51 -25.42 -18.24
C LYS A 5 -19.81 -25.20 -16.90
N LYS A 6 -19.43 -26.29 -16.23
CA LYS A 6 -18.53 -26.25 -15.08
C LYS A 6 -17.12 -25.99 -15.61
N ILE A 7 -16.52 -24.87 -15.21
CA ILE A 7 -15.09 -24.62 -15.38
C ILE A 7 -14.39 -25.36 -14.25
N THR A 8 -13.74 -26.46 -14.59
CA THR A 8 -12.85 -27.19 -13.68
C THR A 8 -11.52 -26.46 -13.67
N ILE A 9 -11.24 -25.73 -12.60
CA ILE A 9 -9.91 -25.18 -12.32
C ILE A 9 -9.01 -26.39 -12.01
N PHE A 10 -8.03 -26.62 -12.87
CA PHE A 10 -6.95 -27.58 -12.63
C PHE A 10 -6.02 -26.95 -11.57
N LEU A 11 -6.33 -27.16 -10.30
CA LEU A 11 -5.32 -27.04 -9.25
C LEU A 11 -4.31 -28.15 -9.51
N THR A 12 -3.08 -27.77 -9.85
CA THR A 12 -1.94 -28.68 -9.88
C THR A 12 -1.65 -29.11 -8.45
N GLY A 13 -2.37 -30.11 -7.97
CA GLY A 13 -2.01 -30.86 -6.79
C GLY A 13 -0.73 -31.63 -7.08
N MET A 14 0.42 -31.03 -6.79
CA MET A 14 1.60 -31.82 -6.48
C MET A 14 1.28 -32.62 -5.22
N PHE A 15 1.16 -33.94 -5.41
CA PHE A 15 0.99 -34.91 -4.36
C PHE A 15 2.09 -34.74 -3.30
N ILE A 16 1.71 -34.17 -2.15
CA ILE A 16 2.38 -34.43 -0.88
C ILE A 16 1.99 -35.86 -0.50
N ALA A 17 2.79 -36.83 -0.93
CA ALA A 17 2.73 -38.19 -0.40
C ALA A 17 3.40 -38.20 0.98
N SER A 18 2.59 -37.94 2.02
CA SER A 18 2.89 -38.43 3.36
C SER A 18 2.61 -39.94 3.41
N CYS A 19 3.60 -40.73 3.83
CA CYS A 19 3.36 -41.80 4.82
C CYS A 19 4.70 -42.27 5.42
N GLY A 20 4.74 -42.26 6.76
CA GLY A 20 5.92 -42.43 7.60
C GLY A 20 6.62 -43.79 7.55
N GLY A 21 7.87 -43.75 8.02
CA GLY A 21 8.73 -44.89 8.33
C GLY A 21 10.13 -44.38 8.62
N TYR A 22 10.54 -44.43 9.89
CA TYR A 22 11.89 -44.11 10.37
C TYR A 22 12.98 -44.80 9.53
N ASP A 23 13.93 -44.02 9.00
CA ASP A 23 15.37 -44.16 9.23
C ASP A 23 16.13 -43.22 8.27
N GLY A 24 17.18 -42.59 8.79
CA GLY A 24 17.85 -41.43 8.20
C GLY A 24 18.10 -41.49 6.70
N ILE A 25 17.46 -40.57 5.98
CA ILE A 25 18.03 -40.01 4.75
C ILE A 25 18.81 -38.79 5.23
N GLY A 26 20.13 -38.98 5.37
CA GLY A 26 21.01 -37.98 5.95
C GLY A 26 20.94 -36.65 5.20
N LEU A 27 20.52 -35.60 5.90
CA LEU A 27 21.04 -34.26 5.65
C LEU A 27 22.44 -34.24 6.28
N SER A 28 23.42 -34.77 5.55
CA SER A 28 24.82 -34.62 5.94
C SER A 28 25.29 -33.25 5.45
N ASP A 29 25.68 -32.41 6.40
CA ASP A 29 26.15 -31.02 6.32
C ASP A 29 25.08 -29.92 6.25
N ASP A 30 24.87 -29.28 7.41
CA ASP A 30 24.19 -27.99 7.64
C ASP A 30 24.81 -26.83 6.83
N GLY A 31 25.92 -27.08 6.13
CA GLY A 31 26.62 -26.11 5.28
C GLY A 31 26.38 -26.26 3.77
N THR A 32 25.56 -27.21 3.33
CA THR A 32 25.26 -27.42 1.90
C THR A 32 24.24 -26.42 1.36
N GLY A 33 24.24 -26.22 0.03
CA GLY A 33 23.26 -25.37 -0.64
C GLY A 33 21.83 -25.89 -0.48
N GLU A 34 21.63 -27.20 -0.55
CA GLU A 34 20.32 -27.85 -0.38
C GLU A 34 19.77 -27.69 1.04
N ALA A 35 20.62 -27.81 2.07
CA ALA A 35 20.22 -27.53 3.45
C ALA A 35 19.78 -26.06 3.61
N CYS A 36 20.56 -25.13 3.04
CA CYS A 36 20.24 -23.71 3.04
C CYS A 36 18.88 -23.43 2.37
N ARG A 37 18.63 -24.00 1.18
CA ARG A 37 17.34 -23.89 0.48
C ARG A 37 16.16 -24.42 1.29
N TYR A 38 16.34 -25.56 1.96
CA TYR A 38 15.32 -26.14 2.83
C TYR A 38 15.02 -25.28 4.06
N ASP A 39 16.06 -24.71 4.68
CA ASP A 39 15.92 -23.82 5.84
C ASP A 39 15.17 -22.54 5.48
N ILE A 40 15.46 -21.95 4.30
CA ILE A 40 14.73 -20.78 3.80
C ILE A 40 13.24 -21.09 3.61
N ALA A 41 12.90 -22.19 2.95
CA ALA A 41 11.51 -22.58 2.73
C ALA A 41 10.79 -22.82 4.07
N THR A 42 11.43 -23.55 4.99
CA THR A 42 10.88 -23.81 6.33
C THR A 42 10.68 -22.53 7.12
N ALA A 43 11.61 -21.57 7.03
CA ALA A 43 11.49 -20.29 7.71
C ALA A 43 10.38 -19.42 7.12
N LEU A 44 10.20 -19.41 5.79
CA LEU A 44 9.06 -18.73 5.13
C LEU A 44 7.72 -19.31 5.60
N ASP A 45 7.58 -20.64 5.62
CA ASP A 45 6.36 -21.32 6.06
C ASP A 45 6.06 -21.07 7.55
N ALA A 46 7.09 -20.94 8.38
CA ALA A 46 6.98 -20.64 9.80
C ALA A 46 6.76 -19.14 10.10
N GLY A 47 6.77 -18.27 9.09
CA GLY A 47 6.65 -16.82 9.26
C GLY A 47 7.90 -16.14 9.85
N ASN A 48 9.06 -16.80 9.80
CA ASN A 48 10.33 -16.26 10.27
C ASN A 48 11.02 -15.43 9.18
N TYR A 49 10.39 -14.33 8.80
CA TYR A 49 10.79 -13.52 7.66
C TYR A 49 12.09 -12.75 7.89
N ASP A 50 12.35 -12.26 9.10
CA ASP A 50 13.60 -11.56 9.45
C ASP A 50 14.83 -12.43 9.21
N TYR A 51 14.74 -13.72 9.55
CA TYR A 51 15.81 -14.69 9.28
C TYR A 51 16.05 -14.84 7.77
N VAL A 52 15.00 -14.98 6.98
CA VAL A 52 15.09 -15.13 5.52
C VAL A 52 15.69 -13.87 4.89
N ILE A 53 15.22 -12.69 5.29
CA ILE A 53 15.74 -11.40 4.83
C ILE A 53 17.23 -11.30 5.15
N GLN A 54 17.62 -11.56 6.40
CA GLN A 54 19.03 -11.49 6.81
C GLN A 54 19.89 -12.47 6.00
N LYS A 55 19.43 -13.71 5.86
CA LYS A 55 20.18 -14.78 5.18
C LYS A 55 20.36 -14.47 3.69
N LEU A 56 19.28 -14.19 2.97
CA LEU A 56 19.32 -13.97 1.52
C LEU A 56 19.88 -12.59 1.13
N SER A 57 19.82 -11.60 2.02
CA SER A 57 20.54 -10.33 1.81
C SER A 57 22.06 -10.50 1.90
N SER A 58 22.53 -11.52 2.63
CA SER A 58 23.97 -11.82 2.76
C SER A 58 24.51 -12.73 1.64
N ASP A 59 23.70 -13.69 1.20
CA ASP A 59 24.00 -14.60 0.09
C ASP A 59 22.70 -15.00 -0.60
N ILE A 60 22.43 -14.36 -1.74
CA ILE A 60 21.21 -14.56 -2.51
C ILE A 60 21.10 -15.99 -3.09
N THR A 61 22.23 -16.69 -3.26
CA THR A 61 22.25 -18.03 -3.85
C THR A 61 22.12 -19.14 -2.81
N CYS A 62 22.14 -18.79 -1.52
CA CYS A 62 22.08 -19.73 -0.41
C CYS A 62 23.15 -20.84 -0.54
N ASN A 63 24.43 -20.46 -0.56
CA ASN A 63 25.58 -21.33 -0.83
C ASN A 63 25.49 -22.07 -2.18
N GLY A 64 24.91 -21.45 -3.20
CA GLY A 64 24.69 -22.06 -4.52
C GLY A 64 23.56 -23.10 -4.59
N GLY A 65 22.75 -23.24 -3.54
CA GLY A 65 21.57 -24.12 -3.52
C GLY A 65 20.37 -23.60 -4.32
N MET A 66 20.41 -22.32 -4.71
CA MET A 66 19.36 -21.63 -5.46
C MET A 66 20.00 -20.80 -6.58
N THR A 67 19.27 -20.60 -7.67
CA THR A 67 19.66 -19.56 -8.64
C THR A 67 19.48 -18.17 -8.02
N GLU A 68 20.10 -17.13 -8.59
CA GLU A 68 19.89 -15.77 -8.10
C GLU A 68 18.43 -15.34 -8.18
N GLU A 69 17.72 -15.73 -9.24
CA GLU A 69 16.31 -15.44 -9.44
C GLU A 69 15.44 -16.16 -8.40
N GLU A 70 15.71 -17.43 -8.11
CA GLU A 70 15.03 -18.17 -7.04
C GLU A 70 15.28 -17.51 -5.67
N GLY A 71 16.52 -17.11 -5.38
CA GLY A 71 16.86 -16.38 -4.16
C GLY A 71 16.12 -15.06 -4.03
N ARG A 72 16.04 -14.28 -5.11
CA ARG A 72 15.32 -13.01 -5.15
C ARG A 72 13.82 -13.19 -4.97
N LEU A 73 13.21 -14.22 -5.55
CA LEU A 73 11.79 -14.53 -5.31
C LEU A 73 11.51 -14.81 -3.83
N ASN A 74 12.37 -15.60 -3.17
CA ASN A 74 12.21 -15.92 -1.75
C ASN A 74 12.47 -14.71 -0.84
N LEU A 75 13.45 -13.88 -1.19
CA LEU A 75 13.72 -12.63 -0.48
C LEU A 75 12.53 -11.65 -0.62
N ALA A 76 11.98 -11.51 -1.82
CA ALA A 76 10.80 -10.70 -2.05
C ALA A 76 9.59 -11.23 -1.26
N ALA A 77 9.36 -12.53 -1.26
CA ALA A 77 8.29 -13.15 -0.46
C ALA A 77 8.46 -12.92 1.05
N ALA A 78 9.70 -12.91 1.56
CA ALA A 78 9.96 -12.57 2.96
C ALA A 78 9.66 -11.10 3.29
N TYR A 79 9.92 -10.17 2.36
CA TYR A 79 9.49 -8.78 2.52
C TYR A 79 7.97 -8.64 2.55
N VAL A 80 7.25 -9.35 1.68
CA VAL A 80 5.77 -9.41 1.69
C VAL A 80 5.25 -9.97 3.02
N GLY A 81 5.82 -11.08 3.47
CA GLY A 81 5.53 -11.70 4.76
C GLY A 81 5.75 -10.76 5.94
N SER A 82 6.89 -10.06 5.95
CA SER A 82 7.24 -9.08 6.98
C SER A 82 6.28 -7.90 7.02
N ALA A 83 5.72 -7.53 5.86
CA ALA A 83 4.67 -6.52 5.74
C ALA A 83 3.31 -7.02 6.28
N GLY A 84 3.21 -8.25 6.76
CA GLY A 84 1.97 -8.83 7.29
C GLY A 84 1.04 -9.40 6.23
N PHE A 85 1.54 -9.63 5.02
CA PHE A 85 0.77 -10.21 3.92
C PHE A 85 1.37 -11.55 3.51
N THR A 86 0.53 -12.46 3.06
CA THR A 86 0.99 -13.57 2.21
C THR A 86 0.39 -13.40 0.82
N ILE A 87 1.08 -13.88 -0.22
CA ILE A 87 0.54 -13.85 -1.58
C ILE A 87 -0.84 -14.54 -1.65
N PRO A 88 -1.07 -15.71 -1.02
CA PRO A 88 -2.41 -16.29 -0.94
C PRO A 88 -3.44 -15.38 -0.27
N ASP A 89 -3.08 -14.64 0.78
CA ASP A 89 -4.00 -13.70 1.43
C ASP A 89 -4.39 -12.56 0.49
N ILE A 90 -3.42 -11.95 -0.20
CA ILE A 90 -3.69 -10.88 -1.18
C ILE A 90 -4.61 -11.40 -2.30
N VAL A 91 -4.34 -12.61 -2.83
CA VAL A 91 -5.20 -13.23 -3.84
C VAL A 91 -6.59 -13.55 -3.29
N ASN A 92 -6.69 -14.07 -2.07
CA ASN A 92 -7.97 -14.36 -1.44
C ASN A 92 -8.78 -13.09 -1.17
N ASP A 93 -8.13 -12.00 -0.75
CA ASP A 93 -8.76 -10.70 -0.52
C ASP A 93 -9.30 -10.12 -1.85
N ILE A 94 -8.53 -10.23 -2.95
CA ILE A 94 -8.98 -9.87 -4.31
C ILE A 94 -10.13 -10.76 -4.81
N LEU A 95 -10.11 -12.06 -4.52
CA LEU A 95 -11.14 -12.99 -4.99
C LEU A 95 -12.43 -12.91 -4.16
N GLN A 96 -12.34 -12.66 -2.87
CA GLN A 96 -13.51 -12.53 -2.00
C GLN A 96 -14.30 -11.25 -2.28
N SER A 97 -13.64 -10.17 -2.68
CA SER A 97 -14.33 -8.94 -3.12
C SER A 97 -15.19 -9.14 -4.38
N GLN A 98 -15.04 -10.27 -5.09
CA GLN A 98 -15.87 -10.60 -6.27
C GLN A 98 -17.14 -11.41 -5.96
N ILE A 99 -17.34 -11.91 -4.73
CA ILE A 99 -18.31 -12.98 -4.45
C ILE A 99 -19.58 -12.52 -3.72
N ASP A 100 -19.67 -11.29 -3.17
CA ASP A 100 -20.87 -10.95 -2.40
C ASP A 100 -22.10 -10.65 -3.27
N THR A 101 -22.97 -11.66 -3.38
CA THR A 101 -24.22 -11.68 -4.16
C THR A 101 -25.41 -10.96 -3.50
N ASN A 102 -25.25 -10.33 -2.34
CA ASN A 102 -26.39 -9.86 -1.53
C ASN A 102 -26.73 -8.36 -1.65
N PHE A 103 -25.98 -7.55 -2.40
CA PHE A 103 -26.27 -6.13 -2.57
C PHE A 103 -26.85 -5.83 -3.96
N ASN A 104 -28.15 -5.47 -3.98
CA ASN A 104 -28.97 -5.30 -5.19
C ASN A 104 -28.68 -4.03 -6.02
N ASN A 105 -27.51 -3.39 -5.89
CA ASN A 105 -27.12 -2.24 -6.73
C ASN A 105 -25.63 -2.37 -7.09
N LEU A 106 -25.38 -2.88 -8.28
CA LEU A 106 -24.08 -3.16 -8.86
C LEU A 106 -23.52 -1.88 -9.51
N GLN A 107 -22.37 -1.37 -9.04
CA GLN A 107 -21.25 -1.02 -9.94
C GLN A 107 -19.88 -0.72 -9.29
N ASN A 108 -19.74 -0.30 -8.02
CA ASN A 108 -18.43 0.21 -7.52
C ASN A 108 -17.74 -0.49 -6.30
N TYR A 109 -18.34 -1.50 -5.66
CA TYR A 109 -17.89 -1.95 -4.32
C TYR A 109 -16.71 -2.96 -4.24
N GLN A 110 -16.14 -3.41 -5.37
CA GLN A 110 -15.10 -4.46 -5.34
C GLN A 110 -13.74 -3.94 -4.89
N PHE A 111 -13.41 -2.72 -5.31
CA PHE A 111 -12.20 -2.03 -4.88
C PHE A 111 -12.32 -1.61 -3.41
N ASP A 112 -13.49 -1.08 -3.02
CA ASP A 112 -13.80 -0.70 -1.64
C ASP A 112 -13.61 -1.85 -0.65
N GLN A 113 -14.13 -3.04 -0.93
CA GLN A 113 -13.92 -4.21 -0.06
C GLN A 113 -12.45 -4.63 0.03
N PHE A 114 -11.72 -4.53 -1.08
CA PHE A 114 -10.28 -4.79 -1.10
C PHE A 114 -9.52 -3.76 -0.27
N LEU A 115 -9.86 -2.48 -0.38
CA LEU A 115 -9.31 -1.40 0.44
C LEU A 115 -9.63 -1.59 1.92
N ASP A 116 -10.87 -1.94 2.28
CA ASP A 116 -11.28 -2.17 3.67
C ASP A 116 -10.46 -3.29 4.31
N VAL A 117 -10.38 -4.47 3.67
CA VAL A 117 -9.61 -5.60 4.18
C VAL A 117 -8.13 -5.27 4.32
N LEU A 118 -7.55 -4.58 3.34
CA LEU A 118 -6.14 -4.18 3.41
C LEU A 118 -5.88 -3.10 4.45
N SER A 119 -6.80 -2.15 4.64
CA SER A 119 -6.67 -1.08 5.64
C SER A 119 -6.56 -1.61 7.06
N THR A 120 -7.25 -2.72 7.37
CA THR A 120 -7.16 -3.35 8.71
C THR A 120 -5.79 -3.96 9.00
N ARG A 121 -4.99 -4.24 7.97
CA ARG A 121 -3.64 -4.81 8.06
C ARG A 121 -2.55 -3.79 7.74
N ALA A 122 -2.94 -2.63 7.21
CA ALA A 122 -2.06 -1.55 6.82
C ALA A 122 -1.27 -1.04 8.03
N LYS A 123 0.05 -1.04 7.93
CA LYS A 123 0.98 -0.23 8.73
C LYS A 123 1.89 0.53 7.78
N PRO A 124 2.26 1.79 8.02
CA PRO A 124 3.10 2.51 7.07
C PRO A 124 4.48 1.86 6.88
N SER A 125 5.03 1.19 7.90
CA SER A 125 6.20 0.30 7.77
C SER A 125 6.03 -0.79 6.69
N ASN A 126 4.79 -1.20 6.40
CA ASN A 126 4.49 -2.16 5.35
C ASN A 126 4.75 -1.58 3.96
N ILE A 127 4.60 -0.27 3.73
CA ILE A 127 4.86 0.35 2.42
C ILE A 127 6.33 0.19 2.05
N THR A 128 7.24 0.47 2.97
CA THR A 128 8.69 0.30 2.73
C THR A 128 9.05 -1.16 2.46
N LEU A 129 8.44 -2.10 3.17
CA LEU A 129 8.66 -3.54 2.96
C LEU A 129 8.08 -4.02 1.61
N LEU A 130 6.87 -3.58 1.27
CA LEU A 130 6.25 -3.89 -0.02
C LEU A 130 7.00 -3.24 -1.19
N GLU A 131 7.55 -2.05 -1.03
CA GLU A 131 8.43 -1.45 -2.04
C GLU A 131 9.70 -2.28 -2.22
N LYS A 132 10.36 -2.72 -1.13
CA LYS A 132 11.51 -3.62 -1.22
C LYS A 132 11.15 -4.93 -1.93
N ALA A 133 9.97 -5.48 -1.66
CA ALA A 133 9.46 -6.65 -2.38
C ALA A 133 9.29 -6.37 -3.88
N ALA A 134 8.61 -5.28 -4.24
CA ALA A 134 8.36 -4.89 -5.63
C ALA A 134 9.67 -4.65 -6.41
N GLN A 135 10.62 -3.94 -5.82
CA GLN A 135 11.96 -3.73 -6.39
C GLN A 135 12.71 -5.05 -6.56
N THR A 136 12.60 -5.97 -5.59
CA THR A 136 13.24 -7.28 -5.66
C THR A 136 12.63 -8.12 -6.79
N TYR A 137 11.30 -8.14 -6.93
CA TYR A 137 10.63 -8.80 -8.07
C TYR A 137 11.01 -8.16 -9.42
N ARG A 138 11.09 -6.82 -9.49
CA ARG A 138 11.54 -6.09 -10.68
C ARG A 138 12.97 -6.46 -11.08
N SER A 139 13.84 -6.76 -10.12
CA SER A 139 15.20 -7.23 -10.42
C SER A 139 15.27 -8.64 -11.02
N VAL A 140 14.21 -9.44 -10.88
CA VAL A 140 14.06 -10.74 -11.56
C VAL A 140 13.47 -10.56 -12.94
N ALA A 141 12.42 -9.74 -13.06
CA ALA A 141 11.78 -9.42 -14.33
C ALA A 141 11.48 -7.92 -14.43
N ASP A 142 12.32 -7.21 -15.19
CA ASP A 142 12.17 -5.77 -15.36
C ASP A 142 10.97 -5.44 -16.26
N ASN A 143 10.88 -6.11 -17.42
CA ASN A 143 9.81 -5.93 -18.39
C ASN A 143 8.82 -7.12 -18.41
N CYS A 144 7.69 -6.94 -17.76
CA CYS A 144 6.63 -7.95 -17.67
C CYS A 144 5.74 -8.07 -18.92
N THR A 145 5.97 -7.24 -19.94
CA THR A 145 5.27 -7.30 -21.24
C THR A 145 6.07 -8.05 -22.30
N ALA A 146 7.25 -8.57 -21.96
CA ALA A 146 8.09 -9.30 -22.90
C ALA A 146 7.42 -10.62 -23.35
N VAL A 147 7.56 -10.95 -24.63
CA VAL A 147 6.85 -12.09 -25.26
C VAL A 147 7.45 -13.45 -24.86
N ASN A 148 8.68 -13.47 -24.35
CA ASN A 148 9.45 -14.68 -24.05
C ASN A 148 9.95 -14.70 -22.60
N LEU A 149 9.06 -14.46 -21.64
CA LEU A 149 9.39 -14.62 -20.23
C LEU A 149 9.53 -16.10 -19.87
N THR A 150 10.54 -16.42 -19.08
CA THR A 150 10.67 -17.69 -18.37
C THR A 150 9.57 -17.86 -17.32
N ASP A 151 9.38 -19.07 -16.80
CA ASP A 151 8.39 -19.31 -15.74
C ASP A 151 8.65 -18.46 -14.50
N ILE A 152 9.91 -18.35 -14.09
CA ILE A 152 10.31 -17.59 -12.90
C ILE A 152 10.12 -16.08 -13.07
N GLU A 153 10.34 -15.56 -14.28
CA GLU A 153 10.08 -14.16 -14.61
C GLU A 153 8.57 -13.87 -14.66
N ARG A 154 7.75 -14.81 -15.15
CA ARG A 154 6.29 -14.68 -15.11
C ARG A 154 5.76 -14.65 -13.69
N ASP A 155 6.28 -15.52 -12.82
CA ASP A 155 5.93 -15.53 -11.41
C ASP A 155 6.34 -14.22 -10.73
N ALA A 156 7.56 -13.73 -11.00
CA ALA A 156 8.03 -12.44 -10.51
C ALA A 156 7.10 -11.29 -10.92
N CYS A 157 6.68 -11.25 -12.19
CA CYS A 157 5.76 -10.25 -12.70
C CYS A 157 4.39 -10.30 -12.03
N PHE A 158 3.83 -11.51 -11.89
CA PHE A 158 2.55 -11.72 -11.23
C PHE A 158 2.61 -11.26 -9.76
N TYR A 159 3.64 -11.67 -9.00
CA TYR A 159 3.79 -11.28 -7.60
C TYR A 159 4.10 -9.79 -7.45
N ARG A 160 4.90 -9.20 -8.35
CA ARG A 160 5.14 -7.76 -8.40
C ARG A 160 3.83 -7.00 -8.50
N GLY A 161 2.96 -7.39 -9.43
CA GLY A 161 1.64 -6.80 -9.60
C GLY A 161 0.86 -6.83 -8.28
N LEU A 162 0.73 -8.00 -7.64
CA LEU A 162 -0.01 -8.15 -6.38
C LEU A 162 0.55 -7.28 -5.24
N VAL A 163 1.88 -7.18 -5.13
CA VAL A 163 2.55 -6.36 -4.12
C VAL A 163 2.34 -4.87 -4.37
N GLU A 164 2.48 -4.43 -5.62
CA GLU A 164 2.22 -3.05 -6.00
C GLU A 164 0.75 -2.69 -5.75
N ALA A 165 -0.19 -3.61 -6.00
CA ALA A 165 -1.61 -3.43 -5.65
C ALA A 165 -1.83 -3.28 -4.14
N ALA A 166 -1.23 -4.15 -3.33
CA ALA A 166 -1.32 -4.05 -1.87
C ALA A 166 -0.70 -2.75 -1.37
N ARG A 167 0.46 -2.35 -1.92
CA ARG A 167 1.12 -1.08 -1.63
C ARG A 167 0.21 0.09 -1.97
N SER A 168 -0.37 0.15 -3.17
CA SER A 168 -1.34 1.16 -3.61
C SER A 168 -2.51 1.32 -2.63
N SER A 169 -3.10 0.22 -2.20
CA SER A 169 -4.25 0.23 -1.30
C SER A 169 -3.89 0.70 0.09
N ILE A 170 -2.75 0.28 0.63
CA ILE A 170 -2.24 0.71 1.93
C ILE A 170 -1.88 2.20 1.91
N SER A 171 -1.25 2.63 0.83
CA SER A 171 -0.92 4.01 0.50
C SER A 171 -2.15 4.92 0.51
N LEU A 172 -3.22 4.49 -0.16
CA LEU A 172 -4.51 5.18 -0.12
C LEU A 172 -5.12 5.14 1.29
N ALA A 173 -5.00 4.00 1.97
CA ALA A 173 -5.56 3.83 3.30
C ALA A 173 -4.99 4.79 4.34
N PHE A 174 -3.69 5.07 4.28
CA PHE A 174 -3.07 6.03 5.18
C PHE A 174 -3.34 7.47 4.83
N THR A 175 -3.57 7.79 3.56
CA THR A 175 -3.98 9.15 3.19
C THR A 175 -5.33 9.48 3.84
N LEU A 176 -6.20 8.49 4.02
CA LEU A 176 -7.57 8.69 4.48
C LEU A 176 -7.75 8.55 6.01
N ASP A 177 -6.68 8.24 6.76
CA ASP A 177 -6.62 7.93 8.22
C ASP A 177 -7.54 6.77 8.70
N ASN A 178 -8.72 6.54 8.10
CA ASN A 178 -9.59 5.38 8.29
C ASN A 178 -10.42 5.10 7.02
N VAL A 179 -10.00 4.11 6.24
CA VAL A 179 -10.69 3.67 5.02
C VAL A 179 -12.11 3.20 5.31
N ASN A 180 -12.36 2.53 6.44
CA ASN A 180 -13.71 2.05 6.72
C ASN A 180 -14.65 3.21 7.05
N SER A 181 -14.19 4.26 7.74
CA SER A 181 -14.94 5.52 7.88
C SER A 181 -15.15 6.23 6.54
N TRP A 182 -14.22 6.07 5.61
CA TRP A 182 -14.32 6.60 4.25
C TRP A 182 -15.30 5.83 3.36
N LEU A 183 -15.28 4.50 3.42
CA LEU A 183 -16.16 3.63 2.65
C LEU A 183 -17.55 3.48 3.28
N ASN A 184 -17.64 3.62 4.60
CA ASN A 184 -18.85 3.46 5.40
C ASN A 184 -19.00 4.61 6.42
N PRO A 185 -19.19 5.86 5.95
CA PRO A 185 -19.27 7.01 6.83
C PRO A 185 -20.41 6.86 7.85
N GLY A 186 -20.05 6.94 9.14
CA GLY A 186 -20.98 6.98 10.25
C GLY A 186 -21.66 8.35 10.39
N GLN A 187 -22.55 8.49 11.38
CA GLN A 187 -23.28 9.75 11.64
C GLN A 187 -22.37 10.97 11.93
N CYS A 188 -21.09 10.74 12.26
CA CYS A 188 -20.12 11.76 12.63
C CYS A 188 -18.99 11.96 11.59
N GLU A 189 -19.10 11.37 10.41
CA GLU A 189 -18.12 11.40 9.31
C GLU A 189 -18.87 11.92 8.07
N ASP A 190 -18.49 13.03 7.43
CA ASP A 190 -19.25 13.62 6.29
C ASP A 190 -18.33 13.93 5.09
N LEU A 191 -17.77 12.85 4.55
CA LEU A 191 -16.62 12.85 3.64
C LEU A 191 -16.90 13.45 2.26
N ASN A 192 -18.06 14.09 2.05
CA ASN A 192 -18.52 14.54 0.73
C ASN A 192 -19.77 15.43 0.65
N GLY A 193 -20.14 16.09 1.73
CA GLY A 193 -20.64 17.46 1.59
C GLY A 193 -22.09 17.69 2.00
N ASN A 194 -22.37 17.66 3.30
CA ASN A 194 -23.65 18.15 3.80
C ASN A 194 -23.71 18.71 5.23
N LEU A 195 -22.58 19.13 5.82
CA LEU A 195 -22.45 20.04 6.99
C LEU A 195 -21.89 19.40 8.27
N ILE A 196 -21.13 18.30 8.23
CA ILE A 196 -20.31 17.82 9.37
C ILE A 196 -18.83 17.83 8.96
N GLY A 197 -17.93 18.11 9.89
CA GLY A 197 -16.51 18.17 9.61
C GLY A 197 -15.76 16.89 9.97
N ASP A 198 -14.87 16.40 9.10
CA ASP A 198 -14.19 15.11 9.28
C ASP A 198 -12.69 15.06 8.90
N ASN A 199 -12.13 13.84 8.86
CA ASN A 199 -10.74 13.60 8.50
C ASN A 199 -10.41 13.88 7.02
N GLY A 200 -11.34 13.66 6.09
CA GLY A 200 -11.12 13.99 4.68
C GLY A 200 -11.11 15.50 4.45
N ASP A 201 -11.93 16.26 5.19
CA ASP A 201 -11.85 17.72 5.21
C ASP A 201 -10.48 18.20 5.70
N ILE A 202 -9.97 17.58 6.78
CA ILE A 202 -8.63 17.90 7.28
C ILE A 202 -7.56 17.52 6.26
N GLU A 203 -7.67 16.36 5.62
CA GLU A 203 -6.69 15.91 4.64
C GLU A 203 -6.64 16.84 3.43
N ALA A 204 -7.80 17.14 2.84
CA ALA A 204 -7.91 18.09 1.74
C ALA A 204 -7.39 19.48 2.13
N CYS A 205 -7.75 19.98 3.32
CA CYS A 205 -7.25 21.23 3.87
C CYS A 205 -5.73 21.22 4.05
N SER A 206 -5.14 20.07 4.41
CA SER A 206 -3.70 19.94 4.58
C SER A 206 -2.95 19.96 3.24
N ILE A 207 -3.54 19.38 2.20
CA ILE A 207 -3.03 19.45 0.83
C ILE A 207 -3.15 20.87 0.28
N GLU A 208 -4.31 21.54 0.44
CA GLU A 208 -4.47 22.95 0.07
C GLU A 208 -3.46 23.84 0.80
N TYR A 209 -3.24 23.59 2.09
CA TYR A 209 -2.26 24.31 2.89
C TYR A 209 -0.84 24.08 2.37
N ALA A 210 -0.47 22.84 2.03
CA ALA A 210 0.83 22.54 1.46
C ALA A 210 1.06 23.36 0.19
N VAL A 211 0.09 23.38 -0.73
CA VAL A 211 0.23 24.06 -2.03
C VAL A 211 0.18 25.59 -1.88
N ASN A 212 -0.79 26.12 -1.13
CA ASN A 212 -1.14 27.54 -1.16
C ASN A 212 -0.89 28.30 0.16
N ASN A 213 -0.47 27.61 1.23
CA ASN A 213 -0.42 28.13 2.61
C ASN A 213 -1.78 28.68 3.07
N SER A 214 -2.86 28.13 2.55
CA SER A 214 -4.24 28.48 2.89
C SER A 214 -5.11 27.26 2.80
N CYS A 215 -6.18 27.24 3.59
CA CYS A 215 -7.21 26.23 3.53
C CYS A 215 -8.55 26.93 3.39
N THR A 216 -9.31 26.51 2.38
CA THR A 216 -10.61 27.07 2.01
C THR A 216 -11.77 26.19 2.45
N ILE A 217 -11.48 24.98 2.95
CA ILE A 217 -12.45 24.04 3.49
C ILE A 217 -13.14 24.64 4.72
N SER A 218 -14.47 24.73 4.66
CA SER A 218 -15.27 25.36 5.69
C SER A 218 -15.23 24.55 6.98
N GLY A 219 -15.04 25.22 8.13
CA GLY A 219 -15.06 24.57 9.45
C GLY A 219 -13.71 23.98 9.88
N VAL A 220 -12.75 23.85 8.96
CA VAL A 220 -11.37 23.46 9.28
C VAL A 220 -10.55 24.70 9.63
N ASN A 221 -9.83 24.63 10.74
CA ASN A 221 -8.83 25.63 11.14
C ASN A 221 -7.47 24.97 11.18
N TYR A 222 -6.41 25.74 10.94
CA TYR A 222 -5.04 25.26 11.04
C TYR A 222 -4.17 26.18 11.90
N THR A 223 -3.12 25.62 12.48
CA THR A 223 -2.11 26.33 13.26
C THR A 223 -0.73 25.79 12.90
N SER A 224 0.12 26.62 12.30
CA SER A 224 1.53 26.27 12.03
C SER A 224 2.38 26.49 13.28
N PHE A 225 3.19 25.49 13.63
CA PHE A 225 4.18 25.54 14.71
C PHE A 225 5.58 25.91 14.20
N GLY A 226 5.71 26.12 12.89
CA GLY A 226 6.98 26.43 12.24
C GLY A 226 7.76 25.18 11.81
N ASN A 227 9.03 25.41 11.46
CA ASN A 227 9.89 24.38 10.91
C ASN A 227 10.58 23.58 12.01
N VAL A 228 10.67 22.27 11.80
CA VAL A 228 11.39 21.31 12.62
C VAL A 228 12.33 20.48 11.75
N THR A 229 13.54 20.24 12.22
CA THR A 229 14.55 19.43 11.52
C THR A 229 14.78 18.13 12.29
N PHE A 230 14.60 17.00 11.59
CA PHE A 230 14.89 15.67 12.12
C PHE A 230 16.38 15.34 12.02
N ASN A 231 16.83 14.31 12.73
CA ASN A 231 18.24 13.92 12.79
C ASN A 231 18.84 13.48 11.45
N ASP A 232 17.99 13.10 10.49
CA ASP A 232 18.36 12.83 9.10
C ASP A 232 18.73 14.12 8.32
N GLY A 233 18.50 15.29 8.91
CA GLY A 233 18.72 16.61 8.32
C GLY A 233 17.53 17.14 7.52
N ILE A 234 16.42 16.40 7.46
CA ILE A 234 15.22 16.79 6.73
C ILE A 234 14.40 17.76 7.57
N THR A 235 13.96 18.84 6.93
CA THR A 235 13.18 19.89 7.58
C THR A 235 11.74 19.84 7.12
N TYR A 236 10.83 19.79 8.08
CA TYR A 236 9.39 19.77 7.88
C TYR A 236 8.76 20.99 8.54
N GLU A 237 7.65 21.48 7.99
CA GLU A 237 6.76 22.40 8.70
C GLU A 237 5.70 21.58 9.45
N SER A 238 5.58 21.80 10.76
CA SER A 238 4.57 21.13 11.61
C SER A 238 3.30 21.97 11.66
N VAL A 239 2.17 21.35 11.33
CA VAL A 239 0.87 22.04 11.26
C VAL A 239 -0.19 21.19 11.94
N ARG A 240 -0.96 21.79 12.86
CA ARG A 240 -2.17 21.18 13.41
C ARG A 240 -3.37 21.65 12.60
N PHE A 241 -4.23 20.71 12.27
CA PHE A 241 -5.54 20.94 11.69
C PHE A 241 -6.62 20.50 12.68
N THR A 242 -7.68 21.30 12.78
CA THR A 242 -8.81 21.04 13.66
C THR A 242 -10.08 21.27 12.88
N VAL A 243 -11.00 20.31 12.91
CA VAL A 243 -12.34 20.48 12.37
C VAL A 243 -13.35 20.38 13.52
N LYS A 244 -14.27 21.35 13.57
CA LYS A 244 -15.30 21.37 14.60
C LYS A 244 -16.52 20.59 14.13
N SER A 245 -17.02 19.73 14.99
CA SER A 245 -18.31 19.10 14.74
C SER A 245 -19.43 20.13 14.89
N THR A 246 -20.36 20.12 13.94
CA THR A 246 -21.63 20.86 14.03
C THR A 246 -22.71 20.06 14.78
N ASP A 247 -22.56 18.74 14.90
CA ASP A 247 -23.43 17.85 15.70
C ASP A 247 -22.88 17.76 17.15
N PRO A 248 -23.67 18.13 18.17
CA PRO A 248 -23.25 18.06 19.57
C PRO A 248 -22.99 16.63 20.10
N ASN A 249 -23.36 15.59 19.37
CA ASN A 249 -23.07 14.19 19.70
C ASN A 249 -21.73 13.71 19.11
N CYS A 250 -21.11 14.48 18.23
CA CYS A 250 -19.85 14.15 17.59
C CYS A 250 -18.73 15.00 18.19
N SER A 251 -17.53 14.42 18.29
CA SER A 251 -16.37 15.11 18.85
C SER A 251 -15.69 15.96 17.78
N ASP A 252 -15.11 17.09 18.20
CA ASP A 252 -14.14 17.80 17.36
C ASP A 252 -12.99 16.85 17.02
N ASN A 253 -12.46 16.97 15.82
CA ASN A 253 -11.35 16.16 15.38
C ASN A 253 -10.11 17.03 15.16
N GLU A 254 -8.96 16.53 15.57
CA GLU A 254 -7.68 17.20 15.39
C GLU A 254 -6.61 16.20 14.95
N THR A 255 -5.77 16.64 14.02
CA THR A 255 -4.58 15.89 13.62
C THR A 255 -3.44 16.84 13.31
N TYR A 256 -2.23 16.30 13.39
CA TYR A 256 -1.00 17.01 13.08
C TYR A 256 -0.45 16.41 11.80
N LYS A 257 0.00 17.27 10.89
CA LYS A 257 0.63 16.86 9.63
C LYS A 257 2.00 17.49 9.52
N LEU A 258 2.90 16.80 8.84
CA LEU A 258 4.21 17.31 8.45
C LEU A 258 4.17 17.72 6.98
N ILE A 259 4.59 18.95 6.69
CA ILE A 259 4.70 19.46 5.32
C ILE A 259 6.18 19.48 4.94
N TYR A 260 6.54 18.69 3.92
CA TYR A 260 7.89 18.66 3.38
C TYR A 260 8.01 19.64 2.21
N ARG A 261 9.16 20.31 2.13
CA ARG A 261 9.49 21.20 1.01
C ARG A 261 10.63 20.63 0.19
N SER A 262 10.32 20.23 -1.05
CA SER A 262 11.32 19.87 -2.07
C SER A 262 11.46 21.03 -3.06
N GLY A 263 12.44 21.90 -2.83
CA GLY A 263 12.65 23.10 -3.65
C GLY A 263 11.50 24.11 -3.54
N ALA A 264 10.79 24.33 -4.64
CA ALA A 264 9.60 25.20 -4.69
C ALA A 264 8.30 24.48 -4.33
N VAL A 265 8.31 23.14 -4.32
CA VAL A 265 7.13 22.32 -4.09
C VAL A 265 7.02 22.00 -2.60
N LYS A 266 5.81 22.11 -2.07
CA LYS A 266 5.43 21.70 -0.73
C LYS A 266 4.40 20.59 -0.85
N THR A 267 4.51 19.58 0.01
CA THR A 267 3.60 18.44 -0.02
C THR A 267 3.46 17.84 1.38
N VAL A 268 2.34 17.18 1.62
CA VAL A 268 2.04 16.51 2.89
C VAL A 268 2.81 15.19 2.93
N VAL A 269 3.42 14.91 4.09
CA VAL A 269 4.23 13.72 4.33
C VAL A 269 3.38 12.62 4.93
N LEU A 270 3.62 11.40 4.47
CA LEU A 270 3.05 10.21 5.06
C LEU A 270 3.70 9.93 6.43
N THR A 271 2.89 9.65 7.45
CA THR A 271 3.38 9.51 8.83
C THR A 271 2.85 8.27 9.53
N GLU A 272 3.61 7.72 10.48
CA GLU A 272 3.23 6.57 11.32
C GLU A 272 3.39 6.87 12.80
N GLY A 273 2.28 6.90 13.54
CA GLY A 273 2.31 7.18 14.96
C GLY A 273 3.03 8.50 15.26
N TYR A 274 3.73 8.55 16.40
CA TYR A 274 4.39 9.78 16.85
C TYR A 274 5.81 9.52 17.32
N CYS A 275 6.71 10.43 16.96
CA CYS A 275 8.10 10.41 17.42
C CYS A 275 8.67 11.82 17.67
N ASP A 276 9.78 11.87 18.41
CA ASP A 276 10.62 13.07 18.49
C ASP A 276 11.49 13.22 17.22
N THR A 277 12.25 14.32 17.14
CA THR A 277 13.15 14.58 16.00
C THR A 277 14.31 13.57 15.87
N ASN A 278 14.48 12.68 16.85
CA ASN A 278 15.44 11.59 16.84
C ASN A 278 14.79 10.22 16.52
N TYR A 279 13.52 10.20 16.10
CA TYR A 279 12.72 8.98 15.87
C TYR A 279 12.44 8.13 17.12
N ASN A 280 12.56 8.70 18.32
CA ASN A 280 12.10 8.01 19.52
C ASN A 280 10.58 8.10 19.62
N SER A 281 9.91 6.96 19.81
CA SER A 281 8.46 6.89 19.94
C SER A 281 7.95 7.77 21.09
N CYS A 282 6.83 8.44 20.86
CA CYS A 282 6.10 9.20 21.87
C CYS A 282 4.60 8.95 21.78
N SER A 283 3.85 9.33 22.83
CA SER A 283 2.46 8.90 22.99
C SER A 283 1.42 9.80 22.33
N ALA A 284 1.69 11.09 22.17
CA ALA A 284 0.73 12.05 21.63
C ALA A 284 1.43 13.30 21.08
N PRO A 285 1.02 13.80 19.90
CA PRO A 285 1.66 14.92 19.25
C PRO A 285 1.35 16.24 19.98
N ASP A 286 2.33 17.13 20.07
CA ASP A 286 2.20 18.48 20.64
C ASP A 286 2.60 19.59 19.65
N GLY A 287 2.94 19.20 18.42
CA GLY A 287 3.37 20.07 17.34
C GLY A 287 4.83 20.53 17.42
N THR A 288 5.59 20.19 18.47
CA THR A 288 6.95 20.70 18.70
C THR A 288 7.98 19.65 19.15
N ASN A 289 7.66 18.82 20.16
CA ASN A 289 8.55 17.79 20.71
C ASN A 289 8.13 16.38 20.31
N CYS A 290 6.82 16.15 20.21
CA CYS A 290 6.24 14.91 19.72
C CYS A 290 5.44 15.24 18.46
N LEU A 291 5.83 14.62 17.35
CA LEU A 291 5.37 14.94 16.01
C LEU A 291 4.87 13.67 15.34
N PRO A 292 3.98 13.77 14.34
CA PRO A 292 3.76 12.68 13.41
C PRO A 292 5.10 12.14 12.89
N CYS A 293 5.33 10.83 12.96
CA CYS A 293 6.64 10.29 12.59
C CYS A 293 6.73 10.10 11.07
N PRO A 294 7.63 10.78 10.33
CA PRO A 294 7.68 10.67 8.88
C PRO A 294 8.14 9.28 8.45
N VAL A 295 7.50 8.73 7.41
CA VAL A 295 7.91 7.48 6.78
C VAL A 295 8.90 7.80 5.67
N LEU A 296 10.06 7.15 5.69
CA LEU A 296 11.14 7.37 4.72
C LEU A 296 11.29 6.20 3.75
N ASP A 297 11.61 6.52 2.51
CA ASP A 297 12.01 5.56 1.47
C ASP A 297 13.40 4.94 1.77
N ALA A 298 13.81 3.99 0.94
CA ALA A 298 15.11 3.32 1.09
C ALA A 298 16.33 4.27 0.95
N ASN A 299 16.14 5.45 0.36
CA ASN A 299 17.17 6.49 0.16
C ASN A 299 17.14 7.55 1.27
N GLY A 300 16.21 7.45 2.21
CA GLY A 300 16.00 8.41 3.29
C GLY A 300 15.14 9.62 2.89
N ASN A 301 14.44 9.62 1.75
CA ASN A 301 13.49 10.68 1.42
C ASN A 301 12.11 10.39 2.03
N PRO A 302 11.32 11.39 2.43
CA PRO A 302 9.97 11.15 2.93
C PRO A 302 9.03 10.67 1.81
N TYR A 303 8.18 9.69 2.12
CA TYR A 303 7.00 9.43 1.31
C TYR A 303 6.03 10.59 1.44
N THR A 304 5.50 11.03 0.30
CA THR A 304 4.55 12.15 0.23
C THR A 304 3.22 11.62 -0.22
N ILE A 305 2.13 12.23 0.24
CA ILE A 305 0.76 11.79 -0.09
C ILE A 305 0.53 11.83 -1.61
N GLU A 306 1.03 12.88 -2.27
CA GLU A 306 0.98 13.01 -3.73
C GLU A 306 1.75 11.88 -4.44
N GLY A 307 3.02 11.64 -4.07
CA GLY A 307 3.81 10.57 -4.69
C GLY A 307 3.21 9.19 -4.42
N THR A 308 2.63 9.01 -3.24
CA THR A 308 2.02 7.77 -2.77
C THR A 308 0.73 7.43 -3.53
N ILE A 309 -0.11 8.42 -3.85
CA ILE A 309 -1.34 8.23 -4.65
C ILE A 309 -1.03 8.12 -6.15
N LEU A 310 -0.08 8.90 -6.66
CA LEU A 310 0.38 8.76 -8.04
C LEU A 310 0.97 7.37 -8.29
N ASP A 311 1.88 6.92 -7.42
CA ASP A 311 2.42 5.57 -7.44
C ASP A 311 1.28 4.53 -7.38
N ALA A 312 0.25 4.78 -6.56
CA ALA A 312 -0.87 3.87 -6.41
C ALA A 312 -1.67 3.69 -7.71
N ILE A 313 -1.97 4.80 -8.39
CA ILE A 313 -2.70 4.86 -9.66
C ILE A 313 -1.88 4.20 -10.79
N GLU A 314 -0.60 4.53 -10.91
CA GLU A 314 0.28 3.95 -11.92
C GLU A 314 0.48 2.44 -11.70
N SER A 315 0.61 2.02 -10.44
CA SER A 315 0.74 0.62 -10.05
C SER A 315 -0.51 -0.20 -10.34
N ALA A 316 -1.71 0.36 -10.11
CA ALA A 316 -2.97 -0.30 -10.44
C ALA A 316 -3.11 -0.53 -11.95
N ALA A 317 -2.74 0.45 -12.78
CA ALA A 317 -2.73 0.31 -14.24
C ALA A 317 -1.73 -0.75 -14.73
N ASN A 318 -0.55 -0.83 -14.10
CA ASN A 318 0.47 -1.82 -14.42
C ASN A 318 0.05 -3.24 -13.98
N LEU A 319 -0.54 -3.41 -12.80
CA LEU A 319 -1.10 -4.69 -12.32
C LEU A 319 -2.07 -5.29 -13.35
N ILE A 320 -3.01 -4.49 -13.87
CA ILE A 320 -4.05 -4.96 -14.80
C ILE A 320 -3.43 -5.41 -16.13
N THR A 321 -2.45 -4.66 -16.61
CA THR A 321 -1.76 -4.95 -17.87
C THR A 321 -0.89 -6.21 -17.77
N GLU A 322 -0.26 -6.45 -16.61
CA GLU A 322 0.74 -7.51 -16.41
C GLU A 322 0.16 -8.84 -15.89
N THR A 323 -0.92 -8.79 -15.11
CA THR A 323 -1.43 -9.95 -14.35
C THR A 323 -2.57 -10.68 -15.08
N VAL A 324 -3.39 -9.94 -15.82
CA VAL A 324 -4.58 -10.46 -16.48
C VAL A 324 -4.35 -10.39 -17.98
N GLY A 325 -3.57 -11.34 -18.53
CA GLY A 325 -3.13 -11.39 -19.94
C GLY A 325 -4.22 -11.41 -21.02
N ASN A 326 -5.48 -11.13 -20.67
CA ASN A 326 -6.47 -10.51 -21.53
C ASN A 326 -7.21 -9.47 -20.68
N VAL A 327 -6.97 -8.19 -20.96
CA VAL A 327 -7.63 -7.06 -20.31
C VAL A 327 -9.13 -7.34 -20.24
N ASN A 328 -9.66 -7.60 -19.05
CA ASN A 328 -11.09 -7.48 -18.87
C ASN A 328 -11.36 -5.98 -19.02
N ALA A 329 -11.97 -5.60 -20.14
CA ALA A 329 -12.24 -4.19 -20.47
C ALA A 329 -12.92 -3.47 -19.30
N ASP A 330 -13.72 -4.19 -18.52
CA ASP A 330 -14.43 -3.66 -17.36
C ASP A 330 -13.49 -3.26 -16.21
N VAL A 331 -12.39 -4.00 -15.98
CA VAL A 331 -11.43 -3.71 -14.90
C VAL A 331 -10.48 -2.57 -15.30
N GLN A 332 -10.05 -2.56 -16.56
CA GLN A 332 -9.28 -1.43 -17.11
C GLN A 332 -10.14 -0.16 -17.10
N GLN A 333 -11.41 -0.27 -17.50
CA GLN A 333 -12.34 0.85 -17.44
C GLN A 333 -12.56 1.32 -16.01
N ALA A 334 -12.67 0.44 -15.01
CA ALA A 334 -12.81 0.84 -13.61
C ALA A 334 -11.57 1.59 -13.07
N VAL A 335 -10.36 1.18 -13.46
CA VAL A 335 -9.13 1.90 -13.08
C VAL A 335 -8.98 3.21 -13.84
N ASP A 336 -9.35 3.24 -15.12
CA ASP A 336 -9.37 4.48 -15.90
C ASP A 336 -10.45 5.43 -15.36
N ASP A 337 -11.60 4.93 -14.93
CA ASP A 337 -12.68 5.69 -14.31
C ASP A 337 -12.22 6.26 -12.96
N PHE A 338 -11.63 5.46 -12.07
CA PHE A 338 -11.06 5.94 -10.81
C PHE A 338 -9.96 6.97 -11.04
N ARG A 339 -9.03 6.71 -11.98
CA ARG A 339 -8.00 7.67 -12.36
C ARG A 339 -8.61 8.97 -12.86
N ASN A 340 -9.63 8.90 -13.70
CA ASN A 340 -10.32 10.09 -14.18
C ASN A 340 -11.01 10.80 -13.02
N GLU A 341 -11.68 10.09 -12.11
CA GLU A 341 -12.32 10.67 -10.95
C GLU A 341 -11.34 11.45 -10.06
N VAL A 342 -10.15 10.88 -9.80
CA VAL A 342 -9.10 11.50 -8.99
C VAL A 342 -8.39 12.64 -9.73
N CYS A 343 -8.13 12.49 -11.03
CA CYS A 343 -7.20 13.34 -11.79
C CYS A 343 -7.86 14.25 -12.84
N THR A 344 -9.19 14.27 -13.01
CA THR A 344 -9.88 15.08 -14.05
C THR A 344 -10.83 16.13 -13.48
N ALA A 345 -10.54 16.64 -12.29
CA ALA A 345 -11.35 17.71 -11.74
C ALA A 345 -11.25 19.04 -12.54
N ASP A 346 -10.29 19.21 -13.46
CA ASP A 346 -10.28 20.31 -14.46
C ASP A 346 -9.66 19.88 -15.81
N ASP A 347 -10.49 19.85 -16.86
CA ASP A 347 -10.23 19.92 -18.31
C ASP A 347 -8.88 19.43 -18.95
N ASN A 348 -9.01 18.35 -19.75
CA ASN A 348 -8.28 18.02 -21.00
C ASN A 348 -7.00 17.15 -21.00
N ASP A 349 -6.50 16.62 -19.89
CA ASP A 349 -5.48 15.55 -19.95
C ASP A 349 -5.53 14.58 -18.73
N PRO A 350 -6.10 13.37 -18.87
CA PRO A 350 -6.17 12.38 -17.79
C PRO A 350 -4.80 11.77 -17.42
N THR A 351 -3.72 12.19 -18.10
CA THR A 351 -2.38 11.66 -17.85
C THR A 351 -1.60 12.39 -16.74
N THR A 352 -2.06 13.56 -16.29
CA THR A 352 -1.38 14.36 -15.25
C THR A 352 -2.28 14.59 -14.04
N CYS A 353 -2.04 13.88 -12.93
CA CYS A 353 -2.67 14.18 -11.64
C CYS A 353 -1.86 15.25 -10.90
N THR A 354 -2.51 16.28 -10.38
CA THR A 354 -1.87 17.27 -9.50
C THR A 354 -2.32 17.12 -8.05
N SER A 355 -1.51 17.60 -7.10
CA SER A 355 -1.93 17.78 -5.70
C SER A 355 -3.28 18.51 -5.55
N GLN A 356 -3.60 19.42 -6.47
CA GLN A 356 -4.84 20.20 -6.42
C GLN A 356 -6.06 19.41 -6.91
N ASP A 357 -5.87 18.52 -7.89
CA ASP A 357 -6.90 17.57 -8.31
C ASP A 357 -7.23 16.61 -7.18
N LEU A 358 -6.21 16.12 -6.47
CA LEU A 358 -6.40 15.24 -5.32
C LEU A 358 -7.16 15.93 -4.17
N ALA A 359 -6.81 17.17 -3.82
CA ALA A 359 -7.54 17.92 -2.79
C ALA A 359 -9.02 18.15 -3.19
N LYS A 360 -9.28 18.36 -4.48
CA LYS A 360 -10.63 18.52 -5.01
C LYS A 360 -11.40 17.21 -5.02
N TYR A 361 -10.76 16.10 -5.40
CA TYR A 361 -11.32 14.75 -5.32
C TYR A 361 -11.76 14.44 -3.88
N LEU A 362 -10.86 14.62 -2.90
CA LEU A 362 -11.14 14.35 -1.49
C LEU A 362 -12.31 15.16 -0.90
N THR A 363 -12.72 16.26 -1.56
CA THR A 363 -13.84 17.11 -1.12
C THR A 363 -15.12 16.92 -1.96
N THR A 364 -15.10 16.02 -2.95
CA THR A 364 -16.21 15.84 -3.92
C THR A 364 -16.72 14.41 -4.09
N ILE A 365 -16.09 13.40 -3.45
CA ILE A 365 -16.44 11.96 -3.58
C ILE A 365 -17.77 11.62 -2.89
N GLN A 366 -18.93 11.69 -3.54
CA GLN A 366 -20.24 11.37 -2.93
C GLN A 366 -20.53 9.90 -2.62
#